data_AF-A0A1G8NB93-F1
#
_entry.id   AF-A0A1G8NB93-F1
#
_cell.length_a   1.000
_cell.length_b   1.000
_cell.length_c   1.000
_cell.angle_alpha   90.00
_cell.angle_beta   90.00
_cell.angle_gamma   90.00
#
_symmetry.space_group_name_H-M   'P 1'
#
loop_
_entity.id
_entity.type
_entity.pdbx_description
1 polymer ?
#
loop_
_entity_poly.entity_id
_entity_poly.type
_entity_poly.pdbx_seq_one_letter_code
_entity_poly.pdbx_strand_id
1 'polypeptide(L)'
;MDSINPDTRARIIAAADQLYEAAGRATFPAVGDVRRIAKADMNTTSAVMKEWRRMQTATPAAVAVAIPERVQQAQQVALAALWSEAQELANEALKAAQQAWEAERAEADALRAELSQAFESQAGELATAQSRVAELEAALTGVSAELDDVRGTLAQVQEQAHTAEARAVEIERRAGELRAELDRAHIEADRLRTEATEQKQHAQALAGELATTKAKAEATEQAHQEQRKTAAEEAQRTAERMAKAEADREEARRDAAKAREEAARLAGKLDALTEQNAALLAAMKATEAPQASAEAAPAKPARTPRKPAE
;
A
#
# COMPACT_ATOMS: atom_id res chain seq x y z
N MET A 1 -169.09 33.01 36.40
CA MET A 1 -168.26 32.28 37.37
C MET A 1 -168.31 33.07 38.65
N ASP A 2 -168.81 32.44 39.71
CA ASP A 2 -169.11 33.06 41.01
C ASP A 2 -167.96 33.95 41.48
N SER A 3 -168.27 35.21 41.80
CA SER A 3 -167.31 36.12 42.42
C SER A 3 -166.90 35.53 43.76
N ILE A 4 -165.68 35.01 43.84
CA ILE A 4 -165.11 34.47 45.06
C ILE A 4 -165.09 35.60 46.09
N ASN A 5 -165.75 35.39 47.24
CA ASN A 5 -165.76 36.37 48.32
C ASN A 5 -164.30 36.76 48.69
N PRO A 6 -163.94 38.07 48.69
CA PRO A 6 -162.58 38.53 48.94
C PRO A 6 -162.01 38.08 50.29
N ASP A 7 -162.86 37.98 51.34
CA ASP A 7 -162.44 37.48 52.64
C ASP A 7 -162.07 35.99 52.57
N THR A 8 -162.79 35.23 51.77
CA THR A 8 -162.47 33.81 51.53
C THR A 8 -161.19 33.67 50.72
N ARG A 9 -160.95 34.51 49.70
CA ARG A 9 -159.69 34.55 48.94
C ARG A 9 -158.50 34.90 49.83
N ALA A 10 -158.61 35.92 50.67
CA ALA A 10 -157.56 36.32 51.61
C ALA A 10 -157.22 35.20 52.60
N ARG A 11 -158.24 34.51 53.16
CA ARG A 11 -158.02 33.34 54.04
C ARG A 11 -157.32 32.19 53.31
N ILE A 12 -157.66 31.92 52.07
CA ILE A 12 -157.00 30.88 51.26
C ILE A 12 -155.54 31.23 50.98
N ILE A 13 -155.25 32.48 50.58
CA ILE A 13 -153.86 32.95 50.34
C ILE A 13 -153.05 32.88 51.64
N ALA A 14 -153.58 33.39 52.75
CA ALA A 14 -152.90 33.34 54.04
C ALA A 14 -152.61 31.90 54.50
N ALA A 15 -153.57 30.98 54.31
CA ALA A 15 -153.38 29.57 54.61
C ALA A 15 -152.34 28.91 53.67
N ALA A 16 -152.32 29.31 52.40
CA ALA A 16 -151.33 28.85 51.43
C ALA A 16 -149.92 29.33 51.80
N ASP A 17 -149.76 30.61 52.12
CA ASP A 17 -148.49 31.18 52.56
C ASP A 17 -148.02 30.51 53.87
N GLN A 18 -148.91 30.34 54.85
CA GLN A 18 -148.57 29.66 56.10
C GLN A 18 -148.05 28.23 55.87
N LEU A 19 -148.73 27.44 55.03
CA LEU A 19 -148.29 26.08 54.73
C LEU A 19 -147.04 26.04 53.86
N TYR A 20 -146.87 27.01 52.95
CA TYR A 20 -145.70 27.11 52.10
C TYR A 20 -144.45 27.49 52.90
N GLU A 21 -144.57 28.42 53.84
CA GLU A 21 -143.51 28.78 54.77
C GLU A 21 -143.17 27.62 55.73
N ALA A 22 -144.19 26.92 56.25
CA ALA A 22 -143.97 25.73 57.06
C ALA A 22 -143.22 24.61 56.30
N ALA A 23 -143.42 24.53 54.98
CA ALA A 23 -142.68 23.63 54.09
C ALA A 23 -141.32 24.20 53.62
N GLY A 24 -140.84 25.30 54.22
CA GLY A 24 -139.57 25.95 53.86
C GLY A 24 -139.55 26.49 52.43
N ARG A 25 -140.72 26.82 51.86
CA ARG A 25 -140.92 27.21 50.46
C ARG A 25 -140.41 26.19 49.44
N ALA A 26 -140.26 24.92 49.84
CA ALA A 26 -139.74 23.86 48.98
C ALA A 26 -140.83 23.14 48.18
N THR A 27 -142.07 23.10 48.67
CA THR A 27 -143.16 22.36 48.04
C THR A 27 -144.48 23.13 48.19
N PHE A 28 -145.24 23.25 47.10
CA PHE A 28 -146.54 23.92 47.15
C PHE A 28 -147.54 23.12 48.01
N PRO A 29 -148.29 23.79 48.90
CA PRO A 29 -149.21 23.10 49.79
C PRO A 29 -150.37 22.45 49.04
N ALA A 30 -150.83 21.30 49.54
CA ALA A 30 -151.96 20.60 48.96
C ALA A 30 -153.25 21.41 49.17
N VAL A 31 -154.06 21.52 48.11
CA VAL A 31 -155.32 22.30 48.13
C VAL A 31 -156.25 21.83 49.25
N GLY A 32 -156.24 20.53 49.59
CA GLY A 32 -157.02 19.96 50.68
C GLY A 32 -156.66 20.51 52.07
N ASP A 33 -155.38 20.75 52.33
CA ASP A 33 -154.90 21.28 53.61
C ASP A 33 -155.18 22.78 53.72
N VAL A 34 -154.96 23.51 52.63
CA VAL A 34 -155.32 24.94 52.53
C VAL A 34 -156.84 25.11 52.75
N ARG A 35 -157.67 24.24 52.18
CA ARG A 35 -159.14 24.26 52.36
C ARG A 35 -159.52 24.05 53.83
N ARG A 36 -158.87 23.10 54.51
CA ARG A 36 -159.16 22.76 55.92
C ARG A 36 -158.84 23.93 56.85
N ILE A 37 -157.72 24.63 56.62
CA ILE A 37 -157.31 25.80 57.40
C ILE A 37 -158.18 27.02 57.06
N ALA A 38 -158.39 27.30 55.78
CA ALA A 38 -159.17 28.46 55.34
C ALA A 38 -160.68 28.32 55.59
N LYS A 39 -161.19 27.12 55.87
CA LYS A 39 -162.63 26.80 56.00
C LYS A 39 -163.44 27.34 54.81
N ALA A 40 -162.99 27.02 53.61
CA ALA A 40 -163.58 27.44 52.33
C ALA A 40 -164.08 26.21 51.53
N ASP A 41 -164.89 26.44 50.50
CA ASP A 41 -165.30 25.37 49.58
C ASP A 41 -164.14 24.95 48.65
N MET A 42 -164.24 23.75 48.07
CA MET A 42 -163.17 23.15 47.27
C MET A 42 -162.90 23.91 45.96
N ASN A 43 -163.94 24.44 45.31
CA ASN A 43 -163.80 25.09 44.01
C ASN A 43 -163.10 26.44 44.16
N THR A 44 -163.49 27.22 45.17
CA THR A 44 -162.85 28.49 45.51
C THR A 44 -161.38 28.31 45.91
N THR A 45 -161.09 27.31 46.75
CA THR A 45 -159.71 27.03 47.18
C THR A 45 -158.82 26.65 46.00
N SER A 46 -159.31 25.82 45.08
CA SER A 46 -158.56 25.37 43.90
C SER A 46 -158.24 26.51 42.94
N ALA A 47 -159.20 27.41 42.70
CA ALA A 47 -159.02 28.57 41.82
C ALA A 47 -157.96 29.53 42.36
N VAL A 48 -158.05 29.91 43.64
CA VAL A 48 -157.09 30.81 44.29
C VAL A 48 -155.71 30.16 44.39
N MET A 49 -155.62 28.87 44.71
CA MET A 49 -154.34 28.15 44.76
C MET A 49 -153.64 28.07 43.40
N LYS A 50 -154.38 27.99 42.30
CA LYS A 50 -153.81 28.00 40.94
C LYS A 50 -153.17 29.36 40.62
N GLU A 51 -153.85 30.44 40.98
CA GLU A 51 -153.34 31.80 40.80
C GLU A 51 -152.14 32.08 41.71
N TRP A 52 -152.24 31.72 42.99
CA TRP A 52 -151.17 31.90 43.97
C TRP A 52 -149.90 31.12 43.56
N ARG A 53 -150.03 29.86 43.11
CA ARG A 53 -148.86 29.10 42.60
C ARG A 53 -148.20 29.77 41.40
N ARG A 54 -148.99 30.33 40.47
CA ARG A 54 -148.47 31.06 39.30
C ARG A 54 -147.66 32.29 39.71
N MET A 55 -148.11 33.00 40.75
CA MET A 55 -147.36 34.15 41.29
C MET A 55 -146.03 33.72 41.93
N GLN A 56 -145.98 32.58 42.62
CA GLN A 56 -144.74 32.11 43.27
C GLN A 56 -143.66 31.63 42.28
N THR A 57 -144.04 31.18 41.08
CA THR A 57 -143.10 30.71 40.05
C THR A 57 -142.71 31.78 39.02
N ALA A 58 -143.07 33.04 39.23
CA ALA A 58 -142.72 34.12 38.30
C ALA A 58 -141.24 34.50 38.47
N THR A 59 -140.37 33.99 37.59
CA THR A 59 -138.93 34.34 37.58
C THR A 59 -138.71 35.72 36.94
N PRO A 60 -137.99 36.66 37.60
CA PRO A 60 -137.65 37.96 37.01
C PRO A 60 -136.61 37.82 35.88
N ALA A 61 -136.72 38.63 34.84
CA ALA A 61 -135.83 38.62 33.68
C ALA A 61 -134.45 39.25 34.02
N ALA A 62 -133.36 38.57 33.65
CA ALA A 62 -132.00 39.10 33.81
C ALA A 62 -131.72 40.21 32.79
N VAL A 63 -131.20 41.36 33.25
CA VAL A 63 -130.82 42.51 32.40
C VAL A 63 -129.35 42.38 32.04
N ALA A 64 -129.03 42.21 30.76
CA ALA A 64 -127.65 42.24 30.26
C ALA A 64 -127.10 43.68 30.32
N VAL A 65 -126.07 43.91 31.12
CA VAL A 65 -125.35 45.20 31.13
C VAL A 65 -124.28 45.15 30.04
N ALA A 66 -124.43 45.97 29.00
CA ALA A 66 -123.43 46.13 27.95
C ALA A 66 -122.22 46.91 28.48
N ILE A 67 -121.01 46.49 28.11
CA ILE A 67 -119.76 47.19 28.46
C ILE A 67 -119.79 48.59 27.81
N PRO A 68 -119.58 49.69 28.56
CA PRO A 68 -119.58 51.04 28.02
C PRO A 68 -118.57 51.22 26.87
N GLU A 69 -118.99 51.93 25.82
CA GLU A 69 -118.22 52.17 24.59
C GLU A 69 -116.80 52.72 24.85
N ARG A 70 -116.64 53.62 25.82
CA ARG A 70 -115.32 54.19 26.16
C ARG A 70 -114.32 53.14 26.64
N VAL A 71 -114.78 52.12 27.34
CA VAL A 71 -113.93 51.02 27.84
C VAL A 71 -113.54 50.10 26.68
N GLN A 72 -114.47 49.81 25.76
CA GLN A 72 -114.16 49.03 24.56
C GLN A 72 -113.12 49.72 23.69
N GLN A 73 -113.27 51.03 23.45
CA GLN A 73 -112.31 51.82 22.67
C GLN A 73 -110.93 51.85 23.33
N ALA A 74 -110.86 52.07 24.65
CA ALA A 74 -109.60 52.04 25.39
C ALA A 74 -108.91 50.67 25.29
N GLN A 75 -109.67 49.58 25.37
CA GLN A 75 -109.15 48.22 25.21
C GLN A 75 -108.59 47.99 23.80
N GLN A 76 -109.31 48.42 22.75
CA GLN A 76 -108.84 48.27 21.37
C GLN A 76 -107.52 49.02 21.13
N VAL A 77 -107.41 50.25 21.65
CA VAL A 77 -106.17 51.04 21.56
C VAL A 77 -105.02 50.35 22.31
N ALA A 78 -105.26 49.85 23.50
CA ALA A 78 -104.24 49.14 24.29
C ALA A 78 -103.77 47.85 23.60
N LEU A 79 -104.68 47.08 23.00
CA LEU A 79 -104.34 45.88 22.24
C LEU A 79 -103.53 46.20 20.98
N ALA A 80 -103.91 47.27 20.26
CA ALA A 80 -103.18 47.73 19.09
C ALA A 80 -101.75 48.18 19.46
N ALA A 81 -101.59 48.91 20.56
CA ALA A 81 -100.29 49.35 21.06
C ALA A 81 -99.42 48.15 21.47
N LEU A 82 -99.98 47.20 22.23
CA LEU A 82 -99.26 45.99 22.63
C LEU A 82 -98.85 45.14 21.43
N TRP A 83 -99.72 45.02 20.42
CA TRP A 83 -99.40 44.31 19.18
C TRP A 83 -98.28 45.01 18.39
N SER A 84 -98.33 46.34 18.29
CA SER A 84 -97.28 47.13 17.63
C SER A 84 -95.93 46.93 18.32
N GLU A 85 -95.88 47.04 19.65
CA GLU A 85 -94.67 46.82 20.45
C GLU A 85 -94.11 45.41 20.26
N ALA A 86 -94.98 44.39 20.31
CA ALA A 86 -94.57 43.01 20.10
C ALA A 86 -94.01 42.78 18.68
N GLN A 87 -94.60 43.42 17.67
CA GLN A 87 -94.12 43.36 16.29
C GLN A 87 -92.78 44.08 16.13
N GLU A 88 -92.58 45.23 16.77
CA GLU A 88 -91.29 45.94 16.79
C GLU A 88 -90.19 45.09 17.42
N LEU A 89 -90.44 44.52 18.61
CA LEU A 89 -89.50 43.61 19.28
C LEU A 89 -89.18 42.37 18.43
N ALA A 90 -90.19 41.78 17.78
CA ALA A 90 -89.98 40.62 16.90
C ALA A 90 -89.13 40.97 15.67
N ASN A 91 -89.36 42.15 15.06
CA ASN A 91 -88.56 42.63 13.94
C ASN A 91 -87.13 42.95 14.35
N GLU A 92 -86.94 43.56 15.54
CA GLU A 92 -85.61 43.81 16.10
C GLU A 92 -84.85 42.51 16.36
N ALA A 93 -85.50 41.51 16.99
CA ALA A 93 -84.93 40.20 17.23
C ALA A 93 -84.56 39.47 15.92
N LEU A 94 -85.41 39.55 14.90
CA LEU A 94 -85.13 38.99 13.58
C LEU A 94 -83.91 39.65 12.93
N LYS A 95 -83.83 40.98 12.97
CA LYS A 95 -82.70 41.73 12.42
C LYS A 95 -81.40 41.41 13.17
N ALA A 96 -81.45 41.32 14.50
CA ALA A 96 -80.30 40.93 15.31
C ALA A 96 -79.82 39.51 14.99
N ALA A 97 -80.74 38.55 14.82
CA ALA A 97 -80.41 37.18 14.43
C ALA A 97 -79.79 37.11 13.01
N GLN A 98 -80.32 37.88 12.06
CA GLN A 98 -79.75 37.99 10.70
C GLN A 98 -78.33 38.54 10.74
N GLN A 99 -78.09 39.62 11.48
CA GLN A 99 -76.76 40.21 11.62
C GLN A 99 -75.77 39.26 12.30
N ALA A 100 -76.19 38.55 13.35
CA ALA A 100 -75.35 37.56 14.03
C ALA A 100 -74.98 36.40 13.09
N TRP A 101 -75.93 35.91 12.30
CA TRP A 101 -75.68 34.86 11.32
C TRP A 101 -74.77 35.32 10.18
N GLU A 102 -74.97 36.54 9.67
CA GLU A 102 -74.09 37.14 8.66
C GLU A 102 -72.67 37.32 9.19
N ALA A 103 -72.52 37.73 10.46
CA ALA A 103 -71.22 37.84 11.13
C ALA A 103 -70.53 36.48 11.28
N GLU A 104 -71.22 35.47 11.82
CA GLU A 104 -70.67 34.11 11.96
C GLU A 104 -70.27 33.52 10.59
N ARG A 105 -71.09 33.76 9.55
CA ARG A 105 -70.76 33.34 8.19
C ARG A 105 -69.51 34.04 7.66
N ALA A 106 -69.39 35.35 7.87
CA ALA A 106 -68.21 36.11 7.45
C ALA A 106 -66.95 35.63 8.19
N GLU A 107 -67.04 35.34 9.49
CA GLU A 107 -65.95 34.76 10.27
C GLU A 107 -65.57 33.36 9.78
N ALA A 108 -66.55 32.50 9.48
CA ALA A 108 -66.29 31.17 8.94
C ALA A 108 -65.62 31.21 7.55
N ASP A 109 -66.03 32.15 6.69
CA ASP A 109 -65.42 32.33 5.37
C ASP A 109 -63.99 32.92 5.48
N ALA A 110 -63.76 33.82 6.43
CA ALA A 110 -62.42 34.34 6.74
C ALA A 110 -61.48 33.21 7.24
N LEU A 111 -61.94 32.40 8.20
CA LEU A 111 -61.14 31.27 8.71
C LEU A 111 -60.82 30.24 7.61
N ARG A 112 -61.77 29.97 6.70
CA ARG A 112 -61.53 29.09 5.54
C ARG A 112 -60.44 29.66 4.62
N ALA A 113 -60.48 30.96 4.36
CA ALA A 113 -59.46 31.62 3.54
C ALA A 113 -58.08 31.58 4.20
N GLU A 114 -58.00 31.87 5.51
CA GLU A 114 -56.74 31.81 6.28
C GLU A 114 -56.16 30.38 6.28
N LEU A 115 -57.00 29.36 6.49
CA LEU A 115 -56.57 27.96 6.44
C LEU A 115 -56.06 27.57 5.04
N SER A 116 -56.75 27.98 3.97
CA SER A 116 -56.30 27.72 2.60
C SER A 116 -54.93 28.36 2.35
N GLN A 117 -54.76 29.62 2.73
CA GLN A 117 -53.50 30.35 2.57
C GLN A 117 -52.37 29.70 3.38
N ALA A 118 -52.64 29.24 4.60
CA ALA A 118 -51.67 28.53 5.42
C ALA A 118 -51.23 27.22 4.77
N PHE A 119 -52.16 26.43 4.22
CA PHE A 119 -51.84 25.20 3.50
C PHE A 119 -51.06 25.45 2.20
N GLU A 120 -51.38 26.52 1.46
CA GLU A 120 -50.63 26.93 0.28
C GLU A 120 -49.19 27.35 0.63
N SER A 121 -49.00 28.14 1.70
CA SER A 121 -47.67 28.49 2.21
C SER A 121 -46.88 27.25 2.62
N GLN A 122 -47.50 26.35 3.38
CA GLN A 122 -46.87 25.12 3.83
C GLN A 122 -46.49 24.21 2.65
N ALA A 123 -47.32 24.13 1.61
CA ALA A 123 -47.01 23.38 0.39
C ALA A 123 -45.81 23.99 -0.35
N GLY A 124 -45.72 25.32 -0.43
CA GLY A 124 -44.58 26.03 -1.02
C GLY A 124 -43.28 25.84 -0.24
N GLU A 125 -43.35 25.93 1.09
CA GLU A 125 -42.21 25.67 1.99
C GLU A 125 -41.73 24.22 1.87
N LEU A 126 -42.66 23.26 1.84
CA LEU A 126 -42.32 21.84 1.66
C LEU A 126 -41.65 21.60 0.30
N ALA A 127 -42.17 22.18 -0.78
CA ALA A 127 -41.56 22.05 -2.11
C ALA A 127 -40.14 22.65 -2.14
N THR A 128 -39.95 23.80 -1.48
CA THR A 128 -38.63 24.45 -1.35
C THR A 128 -37.66 23.57 -0.55
N ALA A 129 -38.10 23.02 0.58
CA ALA A 129 -37.31 22.12 1.40
C ALA A 129 -36.93 20.83 0.65
N GLN A 130 -37.87 20.24 -0.09
CA GLN A 130 -37.63 19.07 -0.94
C GLN A 130 -36.60 19.36 -2.05
N SER A 131 -36.71 20.50 -2.73
CA SER A 131 -35.70 20.93 -3.71
C SER A 131 -34.32 21.07 -3.06
N ARG A 132 -34.26 21.67 -1.86
CA ARG A 132 -32.99 21.84 -1.14
C ARG A 132 -32.37 20.51 -0.71
N VAL A 133 -33.19 19.54 -0.28
CA VAL A 133 -32.71 18.18 0.02
C VAL A 133 -32.14 17.52 -1.23
N ALA A 134 -32.86 17.58 -2.36
CA ALA A 134 -32.38 17.00 -3.62
C ALA A 134 -31.05 17.63 -4.10
N GLU A 135 -30.91 18.96 -3.97
CA GLU A 135 -29.64 19.65 -4.25
C GLU A 135 -28.50 19.19 -3.35
N LEU A 136 -28.76 19.04 -2.05
CA LEU A 136 -27.75 18.60 -1.08
C LEU A 136 -27.35 17.14 -1.30
N GLU A 137 -28.30 16.27 -1.65
CA GLU A 137 -28.03 14.89 -2.02
C GLU A 137 -27.17 14.82 -3.28
N ALA A 138 -27.50 15.61 -4.32
CA ALA A 138 -26.68 15.71 -5.53
C ALA A 138 -25.27 16.24 -5.21
N ALA A 139 -25.13 17.27 -4.38
CA ALA A 139 -23.84 17.79 -3.95
C ALA A 139 -23.02 16.74 -3.17
N LEU A 140 -23.66 15.99 -2.27
CA LEU A 140 -23.00 14.91 -1.51
C LEU A 140 -22.50 13.79 -2.43
N THR A 141 -23.29 13.40 -3.44
CA THR A 141 -22.84 12.41 -4.43
C THR A 141 -21.66 12.93 -5.25
N GLY A 142 -21.67 14.20 -5.64
CA GLY A 142 -20.55 14.85 -6.34
C GLY A 142 -19.26 14.85 -5.51
N VAL A 143 -19.32 15.32 -4.25
CA VAL A 143 -18.17 15.33 -3.34
C VAL A 143 -17.65 13.92 -3.07
N SER A 144 -18.54 12.92 -2.96
CA SER A 144 -18.12 11.53 -2.76
C SER A 144 -17.35 10.99 -3.97
N ALA A 145 -17.78 11.32 -5.18
CA ALA A 145 -17.06 10.94 -6.40
C ALA A 145 -15.69 11.63 -6.50
N GLU A 146 -15.59 12.91 -6.17
CA GLU A 146 -14.32 13.63 -6.11
C GLU A 146 -13.36 13.03 -5.07
N LEU A 147 -13.88 12.63 -3.90
CA LEU A 147 -13.09 11.98 -2.86
C LEU A 147 -12.51 10.64 -3.34
N ASP A 148 -13.29 9.85 -4.07
CA ASP A 148 -12.84 8.57 -4.63
C ASP A 148 -11.80 8.76 -5.73
N ASP A 149 -11.94 9.79 -6.58
CA ASP A 149 -10.92 10.16 -7.59
C ASP A 149 -9.60 10.60 -6.94
N VAL A 150 -9.66 11.45 -5.90
CA VAL A 150 -8.48 11.87 -5.14
C VAL A 150 -7.81 10.68 -4.46
N ARG A 151 -8.58 9.76 -3.89
CA ARG A 151 -8.05 8.52 -3.31
C ARG A 151 -7.36 7.64 -4.36
N GLY A 152 -7.95 7.51 -5.55
CA GLY A 152 -7.35 6.79 -6.67
C GLY A 152 -6.03 7.41 -7.11
N THR A 153 -6.00 8.73 -7.27
CA THR A 153 -4.78 9.47 -7.63
C THR A 153 -3.70 9.33 -6.55
N LEU A 154 -4.06 9.42 -5.27
CA LEU A 154 -3.13 9.24 -4.17
C LEU A 154 -2.50 7.84 -4.18
N ALA A 155 -3.30 6.79 -4.39
CA ALA A 155 -2.80 5.42 -4.48
C ALA A 155 -1.81 5.25 -5.64
N GLN A 156 -2.11 5.84 -6.80
CA GLN A 156 -1.22 5.81 -7.96
C GLN A 156 0.11 6.52 -7.69
N VAL A 157 0.07 7.71 -7.07
CA VAL A 157 1.28 8.46 -6.71
C VAL A 157 2.11 7.70 -5.67
N GLN A 158 1.48 7.03 -4.71
CA GLN A 158 2.17 6.20 -3.72
C GLN A 158 2.89 5.00 -4.37
N GLU A 159 2.23 4.30 -5.31
CA GLU A 159 2.87 3.20 -6.04
C GLU A 159 4.06 3.66 -6.88
N GLN A 160 3.92 4.82 -7.54
CA GLN A 160 5.02 5.44 -8.28
C GLN A 160 6.19 5.83 -7.37
N ALA A 161 5.89 6.39 -6.18
CA ALA A 161 6.90 6.75 -5.19
C ALA A 161 7.65 5.50 -4.69
N HIS A 162 6.96 4.44 -4.30
CA HIS A 162 7.60 3.18 -3.89
C HIS A 162 8.46 2.56 -4.99
N THR A 163 7.99 2.61 -6.24
CA THR A 163 8.77 2.14 -7.39
C THR A 163 10.03 2.99 -7.59
N ALA A 164 9.93 4.31 -7.46
CA ALA A 164 11.07 5.22 -7.57
C ALA A 164 12.09 5.00 -6.44
N GLU A 165 11.62 4.82 -5.20
CA GLU A 165 12.45 4.50 -4.03
C GLU A 165 13.21 3.18 -4.24
N ALA A 166 12.54 2.11 -4.67
CA ALA A 166 13.19 0.84 -4.96
C ALA A 166 14.26 0.95 -6.05
N ARG A 167 13.99 1.73 -7.11
CA ARG A 167 14.98 2.02 -8.17
C ARG A 167 16.17 2.82 -7.64
N ALA A 168 15.94 3.79 -6.76
CA ALA A 168 17.02 4.58 -6.15
C ALA A 168 17.95 3.70 -5.33
N VAL A 169 17.40 2.83 -4.47
CA VAL A 169 18.17 1.86 -3.68
C VAL A 169 19.01 0.93 -4.56
N GLU A 170 18.43 0.41 -5.65
CA GLU A 170 19.17 -0.45 -6.59
C GLU A 170 20.28 0.30 -7.34
N ILE A 171 20.05 1.56 -7.71
CA ILE A 171 21.07 2.42 -8.32
C ILE A 171 22.23 2.65 -7.34
N GLU A 172 21.92 2.95 -6.07
CA GLU A 172 22.94 3.14 -5.03
C GLU A 172 23.76 1.86 -4.80
N ARG A 173 23.10 0.70 -4.76
CA ARG A 173 23.78 -0.61 -4.65
C ARG A 173 24.73 -0.84 -5.83
N ARG A 174 24.27 -0.66 -7.07
CA ARG A 174 25.10 -0.81 -8.27
C ARG A 174 26.26 0.19 -8.30
N ALA A 175 26.03 1.43 -7.89
CA ALA A 175 27.08 2.42 -7.79
C ALA A 175 28.15 2.01 -6.76
N GLY A 176 27.74 1.42 -5.63
CA GLY A 176 28.65 0.85 -4.64
C GLY A 176 29.47 -0.33 -5.18
N GLU A 177 28.83 -1.25 -5.91
CA GLU A 177 29.51 -2.39 -6.53
C GLU A 177 30.52 -1.97 -7.59
N LEU A 178 30.14 -1.05 -8.48
CA LEU A 178 31.04 -0.50 -9.50
C LEU A 178 32.24 0.22 -8.88
N ARG A 179 32.06 0.95 -7.77
CA ARG A 179 33.17 1.55 -7.02
C ARG A 179 34.11 0.48 -6.47
N ALA A 180 33.56 -0.56 -5.84
CA ALA A 180 34.37 -1.65 -5.30
C ALA A 180 35.09 -2.47 -6.39
N GLU A 181 34.51 -2.61 -7.58
CA GLU A 181 35.17 -3.21 -8.74
C GLU A 181 36.28 -2.30 -9.29
N LEU A 182 36.04 -0.99 -9.37
CA LEU A 182 37.05 -0.02 -9.79
C LEU A 182 38.24 0.00 -8.83
N ASP A 183 38.00 0.00 -7.52
CA ASP A 183 39.05 -0.06 -6.49
C ASP A 183 39.88 -1.34 -6.62
N ARG A 184 39.23 -2.50 -6.84
CA ARG A 184 39.91 -3.77 -7.09
C ARG A 184 40.76 -3.73 -8.37
N ALA A 185 40.24 -3.16 -9.45
CA ALA A 185 40.98 -2.99 -10.69
C ALA A 185 42.20 -2.06 -10.52
N HIS A 186 42.08 -1.01 -9.71
CA HIS A 186 43.21 -0.14 -9.36
C HIS A 186 44.28 -0.88 -8.56
N ILE A 187 43.89 -1.63 -7.52
CA ILE A 187 44.81 -2.44 -6.72
C ILE A 187 45.55 -3.46 -7.60
N GLU A 188 44.83 -4.15 -8.49
CA GLU A 188 45.43 -5.12 -9.41
C GLU A 188 46.37 -4.44 -10.40
N ALA A 189 46.00 -3.27 -10.94
CA ALA A 189 46.87 -2.51 -11.83
C ALA A 189 48.17 -2.06 -11.14
N ASP A 190 48.10 -1.61 -9.88
CA ASP A 190 49.27 -1.21 -9.10
C ASP A 190 50.14 -2.41 -8.71
N ARG A 191 49.52 -3.57 -8.42
CA ARG A 191 50.23 -4.83 -8.23
C ARG A 191 50.99 -5.25 -9.49
N LEU A 192 50.32 -5.29 -10.64
CA LEU A 192 50.94 -5.65 -11.92
C LEU A 192 52.06 -4.67 -12.31
N ARG A 193 51.91 -3.37 -12.00
CA ARG A 193 53.00 -2.40 -12.17
C ARG A 193 54.20 -2.74 -11.30
N THR A 194 53.98 -3.07 -10.03
CA THR A 194 55.04 -3.46 -9.10
C THR A 194 55.76 -4.71 -9.59
N GLU A 195 55.02 -5.77 -9.92
CA GLU A 195 55.56 -7.01 -10.48
C GLU A 195 56.34 -6.76 -11.78
N ALA A 196 55.85 -5.89 -12.67
CA ALA A 196 56.57 -5.51 -13.89
C ALA A 196 57.89 -4.76 -13.60
N THR A 197 57.92 -3.90 -12.58
CA THR A 197 59.16 -3.23 -12.17
C THR A 197 60.17 -4.20 -11.57
N GLU A 198 59.72 -5.16 -10.75
CA GLU A 198 60.57 -6.21 -10.18
C GLU A 198 61.13 -7.13 -11.28
N GLN A 199 60.29 -7.58 -12.21
CA GLN A 199 60.73 -8.37 -13.36
C GLN A 199 61.76 -7.62 -14.20
N LYS A 200 61.57 -6.31 -14.42
CA LYS A 200 62.55 -5.48 -15.13
C LYS A 200 63.89 -5.41 -14.40
N GLN A 201 63.87 -5.23 -13.07
CA GLN A 201 65.09 -5.23 -12.26
C GLN A 201 65.79 -6.59 -12.27
N HIS A 202 65.03 -7.69 -12.18
CA HIS A 202 65.57 -9.04 -12.26
C HIS A 202 66.19 -9.34 -13.62
N ALA A 203 65.53 -8.94 -14.71
CA ALA A 203 66.07 -9.05 -16.06
C ALA A 203 67.36 -8.23 -16.25
N GLN A 204 67.43 -7.02 -15.67
CA GLN A 204 68.64 -6.21 -15.66
C GLN A 204 69.78 -6.86 -14.87
N ALA A 205 69.47 -7.47 -13.71
CA ALA A 205 70.45 -8.19 -12.91
C ALA A 205 71.00 -9.41 -13.66
N LEU A 206 70.13 -10.25 -14.24
CA LEU A 206 70.53 -11.39 -15.08
C LEU A 206 71.35 -10.95 -16.29
N ALA A 207 70.98 -9.85 -16.96
CA ALA A 207 71.76 -9.31 -18.06
C ALA A 207 73.17 -8.87 -17.61
N GLY A 208 73.28 -8.28 -16.42
CA GLY A 208 74.57 -7.96 -15.79
C GLY A 208 75.39 -9.21 -15.48
N GLU A 209 74.80 -10.23 -14.88
CA GLU A 209 75.45 -11.52 -14.61
C GLU A 209 75.93 -12.20 -15.90
N LEU A 210 75.10 -12.23 -16.93
CA LEU A 210 75.46 -12.74 -18.26
C LEU A 210 76.63 -11.97 -18.87
N ALA A 211 76.66 -10.64 -18.73
CA ALA A 211 77.78 -9.83 -19.19
C ALA A 211 79.07 -10.18 -18.43
N THR A 212 79.01 -10.34 -17.11
CA THR A 212 80.18 -10.71 -16.31
C THR A 212 80.69 -12.13 -16.58
N THR A 213 79.79 -13.10 -16.77
CA THR A 213 80.15 -14.48 -17.10
C THR A 213 80.72 -14.57 -18.51
N LYS A 214 80.16 -13.85 -19.48
CA LYS A 214 80.72 -13.71 -20.82
C LYS A 214 82.12 -13.10 -20.79
N ALA A 215 82.32 -12.02 -20.04
CA ALA A 215 83.64 -11.40 -19.87
C ALA A 215 84.66 -12.35 -19.21
N LYS A 216 84.24 -13.12 -18.20
CA LYS A 216 85.09 -14.16 -17.59
C LYS A 216 85.43 -15.26 -18.58
N ALA A 217 84.47 -15.74 -19.36
CA ALA A 217 84.67 -16.76 -20.38
C ALA A 217 85.64 -16.27 -21.48
N GLU A 218 85.48 -15.04 -21.95
CA GLU A 218 86.38 -14.38 -22.90
C GLU A 218 87.80 -14.22 -22.30
N ALA A 219 87.92 -13.85 -21.03
CA ALA A 219 89.22 -13.73 -20.35
C ALA A 219 89.89 -15.10 -20.17
N THR A 220 89.14 -16.16 -19.82
CA THR A 220 89.69 -17.52 -19.75
C THR A 220 90.11 -18.03 -21.12
N GLU A 221 89.36 -17.73 -22.17
CA GLU A 221 89.73 -18.08 -23.54
C GLU A 221 91.01 -17.36 -23.94
N GLN A 222 91.13 -16.05 -23.69
CA GLN A 222 92.37 -15.29 -23.93
C GLN A 222 93.55 -15.86 -23.15
N ALA A 223 93.38 -16.17 -21.86
CA ALA A 223 94.41 -16.80 -21.06
C ALA A 223 94.81 -18.18 -21.59
N HIS A 224 93.86 -19.00 -22.05
CA HIS A 224 94.15 -20.27 -22.70
C HIS A 224 94.87 -20.09 -24.04
N GLN A 225 94.51 -19.09 -24.85
CA GLN A 225 95.22 -18.78 -26.10
C GLN A 225 96.66 -18.32 -25.82
N GLU A 226 96.88 -17.48 -24.81
CA GLU A 226 98.22 -17.06 -24.36
C GLU A 226 99.03 -18.23 -23.79
N GLN A 227 98.42 -19.10 -22.97
CA GLN A 227 99.04 -20.33 -22.47
C GLN A 227 99.41 -21.28 -23.62
N ARG A 228 98.54 -21.44 -24.62
CA ARG A 228 98.84 -22.27 -25.80
C ARG A 228 99.99 -21.68 -26.62
N LYS A 229 100.03 -20.36 -26.77
CA LYS A 229 101.12 -19.68 -27.47
C LYS A 229 102.45 -19.84 -26.74
N THR A 230 102.47 -19.58 -25.42
CA THR A 230 103.67 -19.75 -24.59
C THR A 230 104.13 -21.21 -24.54
N ALA A 231 103.20 -22.16 -24.35
CA ALA A 231 103.52 -23.60 -24.41
C ALA A 231 104.05 -24.01 -25.79
N ALA A 232 103.50 -23.47 -26.89
CA ALA A 232 104.02 -23.72 -28.24
C ALA A 232 105.43 -23.13 -28.42
N GLU A 233 105.69 -21.91 -27.94
CA GLU A 233 107.02 -21.30 -27.95
C GLU A 233 108.02 -22.09 -27.11
N GLU A 234 107.64 -22.55 -25.92
CA GLU A 234 108.48 -23.39 -25.06
C GLU A 234 108.74 -24.76 -25.70
N ALA A 235 107.70 -25.41 -26.23
CA ALA A 235 107.83 -26.66 -26.98
C ALA A 235 108.79 -26.46 -28.16
N GLN A 236 108.68 -25.37 -28.91
CA GLN A 236 109.59 -25.03 -30.00
C GLN A 236 111.03 -24.83 -29.50
N ARG A 237 111.25 -24.08 -28.40
CA ARG A 237 112.59 -23.95 -27.79
C ARG A 237 113.16 -25.29 -27.36
N THR A 238 112.34 -26.19 -26.80
CA THR A 238 112.79 -27.54 -26.43
C THR A 238 113.09 -28.38 -27.66
N ALA A 239 112.28 -28.29 -28.72
CA ALA A 239 112.54 -28.95 -29.99
C ALA A 239 113.83 -28.44 -30.64
N GLU A 240 114.09 -27.13 -30.61
CA GLU A 240 115.34 -26.52 -31.07
C GLU A 240 116.55 -27.00 -30.25
N ARG A 241 116.42 -27.09 -28.92
CA ARG A 241 117.46 -27.66 -28.05
C ARG A 241 117.69 -29.14 -28.33
N MET A 242 116.64 -29.92 -28.56
CA MET A 242 116.73 -31.34 -28.89
C MET A 242 117.35 -31.55 -30.27
N ALA A 243 116.96 -30.76 -31.27
CA ALA A 243 117.56 -30.77 -32.60
C ALA A 243 119.04 -30.40 -32.54
N LYS A 244 119.41 -29.41 -31.73
CA LYS A 244 120.82 -29.08 -31.46
C LYS A 244 121.55 -30.23 -30.78
N ALA A 245 120.96 -30.84 -29.75
CA ALA A 245 121.56 -32.00 -29.08
C ALA A 245 121.67 -33.23 -29.99
N GLU A 246 120.74 -33.44 -30.92
CA GLU A 246 120.81 -34.46 -31.96
C GLU A 246 121.90 -34.15 -32.98
N ALA A 247 122.02 -32.89 -33.43
CA ALA A 247 123.11 -32.45 -34.30
C ALA A 247 124.48 -32.62 -33.63
N ASP A 248 124.62 -32.21 -32.36
CA ASP A 248 125.85 -32.40 -31.56
C ASP A 248 126.17 -33.90 -31.40
N ARG A 249 125.16 -34.76 -31.26
CA ARG A 249 125.33 -36.24 -31.23
C ARG A 249 125.73 -36.79 -32.59
N GLU A 250 125.15 -36.31 -33.68
CA GLU A 250 125.54 -36.71 -35.03
C GLU A 250 126.97 -36.28 -35.35
N GLU A 251 127.36 -35.07 -34.94
CA GLU A 251 128.73 -34.58 -35.02
C GLU A 251 129.67 -35.46 -34.20
N ALA A 252 129.33 -35.75 -32.93
CA ALA A 252 130.09 -36.69 -32.11
C ALA A 252 130.17 -38.10 -32.72
N ARG A 253 129.14 -38.58 -33.41
CA ARG A 253 129.17 -39.85 -34.17
C ARG A 253 130.05 -39.76 -35.40
N ARG A 254 130.01 -38.66 -36.15
CA ARG A 254 130.90 -38.42 -37.30
C ARG A 254 132.34 -38.35 -36.85
N ASP A 255 132.63 -37.68 -35.75
CA ASP A 255 133.97 -37.59 -35.18
C ASP A 255 134.42 -38.93 -34.61
N ALA A 256 133.53 -39.70 -33.98
CA ALA A 256 133.82 -41.08 -33.61
C ALA A 256 134.06 -41.99 -34.83
N ALA A 257 133.37 -41.77 -35.95
CA ALA A 257 133.60 -42.49 -37.20
C ALA A 257 134.94 -42.11 -37.83
N LYS A 258 135.29 -40.82 -37.88
CA LYS A 258 136.62 -40.35 -38.31
C LYS A 258 137.72 -40.92 -37.42
N ALA A 259 137.56 -40.93 -36.10
CA ALA A 259 138.51 -41.52 -35.18
C ALA A 259 138.67 -43.04 -35.41
N ARG A 260 137.59 -43.75 -35.75
CA ARG A 260 137.65 -45.16 -36.16
C ARG A 260 138.35 -45.36 -37.50
N GLU A 261 138.11 -44.52 -38.50
CA GLU A 261 138.83 -44.54 -39.76
C GLU A 261 140.31 -44.25 -39.57
N GLU A 262 140.67 -43.28 -38.74
CA GLU A 262 142.07 -42.98 -38.41
C GLU A 262 142.74 -44.11 -37.65
N ALA A 263 142.02 -44.75 -36.71
CA ALA A 263 142.49 -45.94 -36.02
C ALA A 263 142.67 -47.13 -36.99
N ALA A 264 141.74 -47.35 -37.92
CA ALA A 264 141.86 -48.39 -38.96
C ALA A 264 143.00 -48.07 -39.93
N ARG A 265 143.21 -46.80 -40.26
CA ARG A 265 144.34 -46.35 -41.10
C ARG A 265 145.68 -46.51 -40.40
N LEU A 266 145.75 -46.24 -39.11
CA LEU A 266 146.95 -46.47 -38.30
C LEU A 266 147.22 -47.97 -38.10
N ALA A 267 146.18 -48.78 -37.90
CA ALA A 267 146.29 -50.23 -37.87
C ALA A 267 146.82 -50.79 -39.21
N GLY A 268 146.25 -50.35 -40.34
CA GLY A 268 146.75 -50.75 -41.67
C GLY A 268 148.18 -50.28 -41.96
N LYS A 269 148.61 -49.15 -41.39
CA LYS A 269 150.01 -48.70 -41.46
C LYS A 269 150.96 -49.52 -40.59
N LEU A 270 150.49 -50.01 -39.44
CA LEU A 270 151.25 -50.92 -38.59
C LEU A 270 151.44 -52.28 -39.27
N ASP A 271 150.37 -52.82 -39.88
CA ASP A 271 150.43 -54.08 -40.63
C ASP A 271 151.43 -53.99 -41.80
N ALA A 272 151.39 -52.89 -42.56
CA ALA A 272 152.33 -52.63 -43.66
C ALA A 272 153.81 -52.47 -43.19
N LEU A 273 154.04 -51.95 -41.97
CA LEU A 273 155.38 -51.84 -41.40
C LEU A 273 155.93 -53.17 -40.88
N THR A 274 155.07 -54.05 -40.37
CA THR A 274 155.47 -55.43 -40.01
C THR A 274 155.83 -56.25 -41.25
N GLU A 275 155.12 -56.07 -42.35
CA GLU A 275 155.37 -56.78 -43.61
C GLU A 275 156.69 -56.32 -44.27
N GLN A 276 157.02 -55.02 -44.16
CA GLN A 276 158.28 -54.47 -44.67
C GLN A 276 159.53 -54.91 -43.87
N ASN A 277 159.38 -55.15 -42.56
CA ASN A 277 160.47 -55.67 -41.71
C ASN A 277 160.74 -57.17 -41.94
N ALA A 278 159.70 -57.95 -42.27
CA ALA A 278 159.85 -59.37 -42.60
C ALA A 278 160.66 -59.57 -43.90
N ALA A 279 160.51 -58.67 -44.88
CA ALA A 279 161.23 -58.75 -46.16
C ALA A 279 162.72 -58.37 -46.09
N LEU A 280 163.12 -57.49 -45.15
CA LEU A 280 164.52 -57.05 -44.98
C LEU A 280 165.41 -58.07 -44.26
N LEU A 281 164.84 -58.90 -43.38
CA LEU A 281 165.60 -59.91 -42.62
C LEU A 281 165.91 -61.19 -43.42
N ALA A 282 165.22 -61.44 -44.53
CA ALA A 282 165.42 -62.63 -45.36
C ALA A 282 166.61 -62.50 -46.34
N ALA A 283 167.08 -61.28 -46.66
CA ALA A 283 168.06 -61.07 -47.73
C ALA A 283 169.53 -60.88 -47.28
N MET A 284 169.82 -60.72 -45.97
CA MET A 284 171.20 -60.51 -45.46
C MET A 284 171.91 -61.77 -44.94
N LYS A 285 171.41 -62.99 -45.21
CA LYS A 285 172.02 -64.25 -44.71
C LYS A 285 172.35 -65.26 -45.81
N ALA A 286 173.38 -64.96 -46.60
CA ALA A 286 174.14 -65.96 -47.36
C ALA A 286 175.66 -65.74 -47.15
N THR A 287 176.42 -66.85 -46.90
CA THR A 287 177.92 -67.03 -46.86
C THR A 287 178.67 -66.49 -45.60
N GLU A 288 179.47 -67.20 -44.74
CA GLU A 288 180.27 -68.46 -44.75
C GLU A 288 180.38 -69.15 -43.33
N ALA A 289 180.90 -70.40 -43.26
CA ALA A 289 180.86 -71.43 -42.17
C ALA A 289 182.20 -71.59 -41.35
N PRO A 290 182.55 -72.64 -40.51
CA PRO A 290 181.88 -73.85 -39.94
C PRO A 290 182.23 -74.27 -38.44
N GLN A 291 181.63 -75.39 -37.94
CA GLN A 291 181.98 -76.32 -36.79
C GLN A 291 181.95 -75.82 -35.31
N ALA A 292 181.65 -76.56 -34.21
CA ALA A 292 181.02 -77.85 -33.85
C ALA A 292 180.99 -77.97 -32.28
N SER A 293 180.21 -78.93 -31.72
CA SER A 293 180.15 -79.49 -30.32
C SER A 293 179.32 -78.73 -29.25
N ALA A 294 178.54 -79.32 -28.31
CA ALA A 294 178.17 -80.70 -27.91
C ALA A 294 176.88 -80.73 -27.02
N GLU A 295 176.24 -81.91 -26.91
CA GLU A 295 175.42 -82.45 -25.77
C GLU A 295 174.09 -81.75 -25.35
N ALA A 296 172.98 -82.39 -24.94
CA ALA A 296 172.62 -83.79 -24.65
C ALA A 296 171.07 -83.96 -24.75
N ALA A 297 170.61 -85.21 -24.79
CA ALA A 297 169.22 -85.70 -24.87
C ALA A 297 168.50 -85.68 -23.48
N PRO A 298 167.35 -86.38 -23.25
CA PRO A 298 166.10 -86.55 -24.01
C PRO A 298 164.81 -86.39 -23.16
N ALA A 299 163.62 -86.33 -23.79
CA ALA A 299 162.52 -87.30 -23.60
C ALA A 299 161.20 -86.85 -24.27
N LYS A 300 160.65 -87.77 -25.06
CA LYS A 300 159.30 -87.85 -25.67
C LYS A 300 158.33 -88.53 -24.64
N PRO A 301 157.07 -88.88 -24.99
CA PRO A 301 155.99 -88.12 -25.65
C PRO A 301 154.58 -88.51 -25.12
N ALA A 302 153.51 -87.93 -25.69
CA ALA A 302 152.32 -88.66 -26.18
C ALA A 302 151.36 -87.66 -26.86
N ARG A 303 151.19 -87.74 -28.19
CA ARG A 303 150.01 -88.29 -28.91
C ARG A 303 148.77 -87.38 -28.84
N THR A 304 148.05 -87.06 -29.91
CA THR A 304 148.12 -87.24 -31.37
C THR A 304 146.97 -86.38 -31.95
N PRO A 305 146.92 -86.19 -33.28
CA PRO A 305 146.15 -85.15 -33.99
C PRO A 305 144.85 -85.69 -34.61
N ARG A 306 144.10 -84.82 -35.33
CA ARG A 306 143.75 -84.97 -36.77
C ARG A 306 142.74 -83.91 -37.27
N LYS A 307 143.12 -83.24 -38.38
CA LYS A 307 142.42 -82.99 -39.68
C LYS A 307 141.09 -83.74 -39.92
N PRO A 308 140.27 -83.51 -41.00
CA PRO A 308 140.29 -82.52 -42.11
C PRO A 308 138.88 -81.96 -42.51
N ALA A 309 138.81 -81.25 -43.65
CA ALA A 309 137.81 -81.19 -44.74
C ALA A 309 136.39 -81.81 -44.59
N GLU A 310 135.37 -81.05 -45.03
CA GLU A 310 134.92 -81.00 -46.45
C GLU A 310 134.97 -79.55 -46.96
#